data_AF-A0A8D0GK71-F1
#
_entry.id   AF-A0A8D0GK71-F1
#
_cell.length_a   1.000
_cell.length_b   1.000
_cell.length_c   1.000
_cell.angle_alpha   90.00
_cell.angle_beta   90.00
_cell.angle_gamma   90.00
#
_symmetry.space_group_name_H-M   'P 1'
#
loop_
_entity.id
_entity.type
_entity.pdbx_description
1 polymer ?
#
loop_
_entity_poly.entity_id
_entity_poly.type
_entity_poly.pdbx_seq_one_letter_code
_entity_poly.pdbx_strand_id
1 'polypeptide(L)'
;MDSEFSFQASSIKFLTHYGFEYSKFLKDGIPYMNEEQKKTLQQHLLTGSWSIRSALDKDRLKVVIEEVTRWVPSAEEGDFMVLHDIKGFQIFDVQLILRQALLDIWTIPTGDQEVTVKKVNPRHRWQLENTSFDLCRKEHVLLSAQGFTNLFQTLVKAKKPLVGHNMMMDLLHLHDKFYKPLPESYEEFKRNIQSLFPILIDTKNVTKAIWKEFQFPHASNLLD
;
A
#
# COMPACT_ATOMS: atom_id res chain seq x y z
N MET A 1 -4.58 -8.02 -4.38
CA MET A 1 -4.86 -7.81 -5.80
C MET A 1 -3.52 -7.74 -6.49
N ASP A 2 -3.23 -8.72 -7.34
CA ASP A 2 -2.07 -8.62 -8.21
C ASP A 2 -2.33 -7.48 -9.21
N SER A 3 -1.36 -6.59 -9.40
CA SER A 3 -1.53 -5.39 -10.22
C SER A 3 -0.71 -5.53 -11.47
N GLU A 4 -1.38 -5.56 -12.62
CA GLU A 4 -0.72 -5.52 -13.91
C GLU A 4 -0.40 -4.07 -14.29
N PHE A 5 0.82 -3.84 -14.77
CA PHE A 5 1.24 -2.56 -15.31
C PHE A 5 2.15 -2.79 -16.51
N SER A 6 2.13 -1.84 -17.43
CA SER A 6 2.89 -1.89 -18.68
C SER A 6 4.12 -0.99 -18.61
N PHE A 7 5.14 -1.39 -19.36
CA PHE A 7 6.34 -0.59 -19.54
C PHE A 7 6.51 -0.20 -21.01
N GLN A 8 6.85 1.06 -21.23
CA GLN A 8 7.28 1.54 -22.53
C GLN A 8 8.81 1.49 -22.61
N ALA A 9 9.35 0.80 -23.61
CA ALA A 9 10.80 0.58 -23.76
C ALA A 9 11.61 1.89 -23.83
N SER A 10 11.09 2.92 -24.52
CA SER A 10 11.75 4.22 -24.60
C SER A 10 11.80 4.94 -23.25
N SER A 11 10.74 4.84 -22.45
CA SER A 11 10.66 5.43 -21.12
C SER A 11 11.62 4.74 -20.16
N ILE A 12 11.74 3.40 -20.25
CA ILE A 12 12.76 2.67 -19.50
C ILE A 12 14.16 3.15 -19.87
N LYS A 13 14.47 3.18 -21.17
CA LYS A 13 15.78 3.60 -21.64
C LYS A 13 16.14 5.01 -21.17
N PHE A 14 15.18 5.93 -21.23
CA PHE A 14 15.34 7.30 -20.74
C PHE A 14 15.64 7.31 -19.23
N LEU A 15 14.80 6.69 -18.41
CA LEU A 15 14.97 6.68 -16.96
C LEU A 15 16.29 6.01 -16.54
N THR A 16 16.65 4.88 -17.15
CA THR A 16 17.95 4.22 -16.92
C THR A 16 19.12 5.14 -17.27
N HIS A 17 19.03 5.88 -18.39
CA HIS A 17 20.07 6.82 -18.78
C HIS A 17 20.31 7.92 -17.73
N TYR A 18 19.25 8.35 -17.04
CA TYR A 18 19.32 9.33 -15.95
C TYR A 18 19.47 8.71 -14.56
N GLY A 19 19.88 7.44 -14.47
CA GLY A 19 20.24 6.80 -13.19
C GLY A 19 19.06 6.29 -12.37
N PHE A 20 17.88 6.09 -12.96
CA PHE A 20 16.75 5.48 -12.25
C PHE A 20 17.03 4.01 -11.88
N GLU A 21 16.94 3.69 -10.59
CA GLU A 21 17.18 2.35 -10.07
C GLU A 21 15.88 1.54 -9.97
N TYR A 22 15.61 0.70 -10.98
CA TYR A 22 14.42 -0.16 -11.01
C TYR A 22 14.34 -1.16 -9.85
N SER A 23 15.46 -1.53 -9.23
CA SER A 23 15.48 -2.36 -8.02
C SER A 23 14.70 -1.72 -6.86
N LYS A 24 14.86 -0.41 -6.65
CA LYS A 24 14.14 0.33 -5.60
C LYS A 24 12.64 0.35 -5.81
N PHE A 25 12.20 0.27 -7.06
CA PHE A 25 10.78 0.21 -7.42
C PHE A 25 10.23 -1.23 -7.35
N LEU A 26 10.91 -2.20 -7.95
CA LEU A 26 10.40 -3.57 -8.11
C LEU A 26 10.63 -4.46 -6.88
N LYS A 27 11.71 -4.24 -6.13
CA LYS A 27 12.06 -5.05 -4.95
C LYS A 27 11.69 -4.35 -3.65
N ASP A 28 12.09 -3.08 -3.54
CA ASP A 28 11.96 -2.29 -2.30
C ASP A 28 10.83 -1.24 -2.39
N GLY A 29 9.91 -1.42 -3.35
CA GLY A 29 8.83 -0.48 -3.62
C GLY A 29 7.91 -0.32 -2.42
N ILE A 30 7.57 0.93 -2.09
CA ILE A 30 6.60 1.22 -1.04
C ILE A 30 5.22 0.76 -1.52
N PRO A 31 4.51 -0.09 -0.77
CA PRO A 31 3.17 -0.53 -1.15
C PRO A 31 2.21 0.65 -1.16
N TYR A 32 1.09 0.50 -1.87
CA TYR A 32 0.00 1.45 -1.84
C TYR A 32 -1.33 0.72 -2.01
N MET A 33 -2.40 1.42 -1.64
CA MET A 33 -3.76 0.91 -1.74
C MET A 33 -4.74 2.07 -1.88
N ASN A 34 -5.64 2.02 -2.84
CA ASN A 34 -6.70 3.02 -2.99
C ASN A 34 -7.89 2.74 -2.04
N GLU A 35 -8.87 3.64 -1.99
CA GLU A 35 -10.00 3.53 -1.06
C GLU A 35 -10.86 2.28 -1.30
N GLU A 36 -11.05 1.87 -2.54
CA GLU A 36 -11.85 0.71 -2.89
C GLU A 36 -11.14 -0.58 -2.48
N GLN A 37 -9.86 -0.70 -2.79
CA GLN A 37 -9.02 -1.81 -2.35
C GLN A 37 -8.97 -1.92 -0.82
N LYS A 38 -8.93 -0.78 -0.11
CA LYS A 38 -8.98 -0.74 1.35
C LYS A 38 -10.30 -1.26 1.88
N LYS A 39 -11.44 -0.86 1.30
CA LYS A 39 -12.76 -1.38 1.68
C LYS A 39 -12.87 -2.88 1.44
N THR A 40 -12.41 -3.35 0.29
CA THR A 40 -12.39 -4.78 -0.05
C THR A 40 -11.52 -5.55 0.95
N LEU A 41 -10.33 -5.05 1.28
CA LEU A 41 -9.47 -5.65 2.32
C LEU A 41 -10.21 -5.71 3.66
N GLN A 42 -10.80 -4.60 4.12
CA GLN A 42 -11.54 -4.57 5.39
C GLN A 42 -12.69 -5.57 5.40
N GLN A 43 -13.43 -5.70 4.31
CA GLN A 43 -14.50 -6.69 4.18
C GLN A 43 -13.97 -8.12 4.27
N HIS A 44 -12.89 -8.47 3.57
CA HIS A 44 -12.28 -9.80 3.66
C HIS A 44 -11.77 -10.13 5.06
N LEU A 45 -11.31 -9.13 5.81
CA LEU A 45 -10.88 -9.32 7.20
C LEU A 45 -12.04 -9.58 8.14
N LEU A 46 -13.21 -8.99 7.87
CA LEU A 46 -14.42 -9.24 8.63
C LEU A 46 -15.03 -10.61 8.30
N THR A 47 -15.00 -11.02 7.03
CA THR A 47 -15.60 -12.29 6.57
C THR A 47 -14.65 -13.49 6.71
N GLY A 48 -13.36 -13.25 6.96
CA GLY A 48 -12.34 -14.29 7.02
C GLY A 48 -12.02 -14.94 5.68
N SER A 49 -12.49 -14.41 4.54
CA SER A 49 -12.30 -15.03 3.22
C SER A 49 -11.01 -14.58 2.49
N TRP A 50 -9.97 -14.24 3.24
CA TRP A 50 -8.75 -13.70 2.67
C TRP A 50 -7.99 -14.71 1.80
N SER A 51 -7.65 -14.32 0.57
CA SER A 51 -6.86 -15.12 -0.35
C SER A 51 -5.47 -14.52 -0.59
N ILE A 52 -4.46 -15.39 -0.60
CA ILE A 52 -3.02 -15.04 -0.64
C ILE A 52 -2.67 -14.36 -1.97
N ARG A 53 -1.89 -13.27 -1.88
CA ARG A 53 -1.67 -12.29 -2.95
C ARG A 53 -0.69 -12.71 -4.04
N SER A 54 0.32 -13.55 -3.77
CA SER A 54 1.30 -13.98 -4.77
C SER A 54 1.64 -15.47 -4.68
N ALA A 55 2.14 -16.05 -5.79
CA ALA A 55 2.60 -17.45 -5.82
C ALA A 55 3.85 -17.67 -4.94
N LEU A 56 4.75 -16.69 -4.88
CA LEU A 56 5.96 -16.73 -4.06
C LEU A 56 5.62 -16.73 -2.56
N ASP A 57 4.60 -15.96 -2.17
CA ASP A 57 4.12 -15.93 -0.78
C ASP A 57 3.43 -17.25 -0.39
N LYS A 58 2.79 -17.96 -1.35
CA LYS A 58 2.14 -19.25 -1.08
C LYS A 58 3.13 -20.33 -0.67
N ASP A 59 4.29 -20.42 -1.31
CA ASP A 59 5.25 -21.48 -1.01
C ASP A 59 5.96 -21.25 0.33
N ARG A 60 6.28 -19.99 0.67
CA ARG A 60 6.78 -19.64 2.00
C ARG A 60 5.75 -19.88 3.08
N LEU A 61 4.51 -19.46 2.84
CA LEU A 61 3.42 -19.68 3.77
C LEU A 61 3.13 -21.16 4.00
N LYS A 62 3.17 -22.01 2.97
CA LYS A 62 3.03 -23.47 3.14
C LYS A 62 4.05 -24.01 4.14
N VAL A 63 5.32 -23.61 3.99
CA VAL A 63 6.38 -24.03 4.92
C VAL A 63 6.07 -23.56 6.35
N VAL A 64 5.65 -22.30 6.51
CA VAL A 64 5.25 -21.76 7.83
C VAL A 64 4.07 -22.54 8.42
N ILE A 65 3.04 -22.82 7.63
CA ILE A 65 1.87 -23.58 8.08
C ILE A 65 2.28 -25.00 8.47
N GLU A 66 3.11 -25.68 7.68
CA GLU A 66 3.62 -27.03 7.98
C GLU A 66 4.45 -27.05 9.26
N GLU A 67 5.31 -26.05 9.46
CA GLU A 67 6.14 -25.91 10.65
C GLU A 67 5.29 -25.72 11.92
N VAL A 68 4.33 -24.78 11.87
CA VAL A 68 3.41 -24.54 12.98
C VAL A 68 2.55 -25.78 13.24
N THR A 69 2.00 -26.40 12.20
CA THR A 69 1.14 -27.59 12.34
C THR A 69 1.90 -28.78 12.92
N ARG A 70 3.22 -28.89 12.67
CA ARG A 70 4.07 -29.92 13.28
C ARG A 70 4.37 -29.62 14.74
N TRP A 71 4.52 -28.36 15.11
CA TRP A 71 4.84 -27.93 16.47
C TRP A 71 3.64 -27.97 17.42
N VAL A 72 2.43 -27.61 16.93
CA VAL A 72 1.20 -27.49 17.73
C VAL A 72 0.85 -28.73 18.56
N PRO A 73 0.97 -29.97 18.07
CA PRO A 73 0.62 -31.17 18.84
C PRO A 73 1.59 -31.47 19.98
N SER A 74 2.86 -31.07 19.85
CA SER A 74 3.91 -31.29 20.87
C SER A 74 4.04 -30.16 21.88
N ALA A 75 3.35 -29.04 21.66
CA ALA A 75 3.46 -27.84 22.50
C ALA A 75 2.44 -27.84 23.66
N GLU A 76 2.90 -27.46 24.85
CA GLU A 76 2.07 -27.24 26.02
C GLU A 76 1.45 -25.83 26.04
N GLU A 77 0.40 -25.64 26.85
CA GLU A 77 -0.22 -24.30 26.97
C GLU A 77 0.80 -23.29 27.51
N GLY A 78 1.03 -22.20 26.76
CA GLY A 78 2.00 -21.17 27.12
C GLY A 78 3.29 -21.23 26.31
N ASP A 79 3.59 -22.36 25.68
CA ASP A 79 4.74 -22.50 24.78
C ASP A 79 4.62 -21.57 23.59
N PHE A 80 5.78 -21.21 23.03
CA PHE A 80 5.86 -20.34 21.86
C PHE A 80 6.93 -20.79 20.87
N MET A 81 6.70 -20.48 19.61
CA MET A 81 7.62 -20.63 18.49
C MET A 81 7.79 -19.28 17.81
N VAL A 82 8.99 -18.95 17.35
CA VAL A 82 9.26 -17.72 16.61
C VAL A 82 9.48 -18.06 15.15
N LEU A 83 8.68 -17.42 14.29
CA LEU A 83 8.84 -17.50 12.85
C LEU A 83 9.69 -16.31 12.40
N HIS A 84 10.77 -16.58 11.69
CA HIS A 84 11.71 -15.58 11.18
C HIS A 84 11.53 -15.35 9.67
N ASP A 85 12.17 -14.29 9.17
CA ASP A 85 12.21 -13.93 7.74
C ASP A 85 10.83 -13.66 7.10
N ILE A 86 9.88 -13.17 7.92
CA ILE A 86 8.57 -12.76 7.44
C ILE A 86 8.56 -11.23 7.38
N LYS A 87 8.49 -10.65 6.19
CA LYS A 87 8.67 -9.20 6.02
C LYS A 87 7.40 -8.49 5.56
N GLY A 88 7.23 -7.26 6.06
CA GLY A 88 6.20 -6.33 5.58
C GLY A 88 4.80 -6.94 5.61
N PHE A 89 4.14 -7.01 4.46
CA PHE A 89 2.76 -7.48 4.36
C PHE A 89 2.63 -9.01 4.62
N GLN A 90 3.69 -9.80 4.49
CA GLN A 90 3.65 -11.25 4.76
C GLN A 90 3.37 -11.57 6.23
N ILE A 91 3.78 -10.70 7.16
CA ILE A 91 3.49 -10.85 8.60
C ILE A 91 1.99 -10.99 8.80
N PHE A 92 1.22 -10.20 8.05
CA PHE A 92 -0.22 -10.22 8.12
C PHE A 92 -0.84 -11.48 7.53
N ASP A 93 -0.40 -11.88 6.35
CA ASP A 93 -0.91 -13.08 5.67
C ASP A 93 -0.70 -14.31 6.57
N VAL A 94 0.49 -14.43 7.17
CA VAL A 94 0.82 -15.48 8.12
C VAL A 94 -0.09 -15.43 9.34
N GLN A 95 -0.24 -14.27 9.99
CA GLN A 95 -1.09 -14.14 11.19
C GLN A 95 -2.55 -14.50 10.92
N LEU A 96 -3.09 -14.01 9.81
CA LEU A 96 -4.48 -14.21 9.45
C LEU A 96 -4.76 -15.69 9.14
N ILE A 97 -3.89 -16.32 8.35
CA ILE A 97 -4.09 -17.69 7.89
C ILE A 97 -3.87 -18.68 9.03
N LEU A 98 -2.83 -18.49 9.86
CA LEU A 98 -2.59 -19.35 11.02
C LEU A 98 -3.75 -19.31 12.00
N ARG A 99 -4.32 -18.13 12.27
CA ARG A 99 -5.48 -18.00 13.17
C ARG A 99 -6.74 -18.64 12.60
N GLN A 100 -6.92 -18.65 11.29
CA GLN A 100 -8.05 -19.33 10.65
C GLN A 100 -7.87 -20.85 10.61
N ALA A 101 -6.64 -21.31 10.34
CA ALA A 101 -6.33 -22.73 10.19
C ALA A 101 -6.26 -23.47 11.52
N LEU A 102 -5.80 -22.82 12.59
CA LEU A 102 -5.51 -23.44 13.88
C LEU A 102 -6.23 -22.67 15.00
N LEU A 103 -7.05 -23.37 15.79
CA LEU A 103 -7.93 -22.77 16.80
C LEU A 103 -7.24 -22.57 18.16
N ASP A 104 -6.15 -23.30 18.42
CA ASP A 104 -5.43 -23.40 19.68
C ASP A 104 -4.10 -22.61 19.70
N ILE A 105 -3.98 -21.65 18.79
CA ILE A 105 -2.83 -20.76 18.71
C ILE A 105 -3.22 -19.29 18.69
N TRP A 106 -2.27 -18.45 19.09
CA TRP A 106 -2.31 -17.00 18.96
C TRP A 106 -1.01 -16.48 18.35
N THR A 107 -1.11 -15.51 17.45
CA THR A 107 0.08 -14.95 16.77
C THR A 107 0.33 -13.51 17.20
N ILE A 108 1.58 -13.14 17.45
CA ILE A 108 1.98 -11.80 17.91
C ILE A 108 3.15 -11.34 17.03
N PRO A 109 3.08 -10.15 16.41
CA PRO A 109 4.20 -9.64 15.63
C PRO A 109 5.28 -9.15 16.60
N THR A 110 6.47 -9.75 16.53
CA THR A 110 7.60 -9.44 17.41
C THR A 110 8.69 -8.83 16.56
N GLY A 111 8.93 -7.52 16.68
CA GLY A 111 9.86 -6.80 15.80
C GLY A 111 9.35 -6.60 14.37
N ASP A 112 10.27 -6.28 13.45
CA ASP A 112 9.95 -5.91 12.05
C ASP A 112 9.96 -7.10 11.07
N GLN A 113 10.48 -8.26 11.48
CA GLN A 113 10.66 -9.43 10.61
C GLN A 113 10.30 -10.77 11.27
N GLU A 114 9.63 -10.75 12.42
CA GLU A 114 9.33 -11.98 13.18
C GLU A 114 7.88 -12.04 13.67
N VAL A 115 7.36 -13.26 13.74
CA VAL A 115 6.02 -13.55 14.25
C VAL A 115 6.13 -14.64 15.29
N THR A 116 5.77 -14.33 16.54
CA THR A 116 5.68 -15.31 17.61
C THR A 116 4.32 -16.00 17.56
N VAL A 117 4.33 -17.32 17.50
CA VAL A 117 3.14 -18.18 17.60
C VAL A 117 3.12 -18.77 19.01
N LYS A 118 2.06 -18.52 19.77
CA LYS A 118 1.88 -19.00 21.14
C LYS A 118 0.75 -20.04 21.18
N LYS A 119 0.97 -21.15 21.88
CA LYS A 119 -0.06 -22.14 22.17
C LYS A 119 -0.99 -21.58 23.24
N VAL A 120 -2.28 -21.51 22.94
CA VAL A 120 -3.30 -20.97 23.84
C VAL A 120 -4.52 -21.87 23.87
N ASN A 121 -5.14 -22.00 25.04
CA ASN A 121 -6.42 -22.69 25.10
C ASN A 121 -7.55 -21.83 24.46
N PRO A 122 -8.66 -22.46 24.05
CA PRO A 122 -9.78 -21.74 23.40
C PRO A 122 -10.40 -20.62 24.26
N ARG A 123 -10.40 -20.76 25.59
CA ARG A 123 -10.95 -19.74 26.51
C ARG A 123 -10.10 -18.49 26.51
N HIS A 124 -8.78 -18.66 26.62
CA HIS A 124 -7.81 -17.58 26.60
C HIS A 124 -7.81 -16.90 25.22
N ARG A 125 -7.87 -17.69 24.13
CA ARG A 125 -8.03 -17.11 22.78
C ARG A 125 -9.25 -16.21 22.67
N TRP A 126 -10.42 -16.67 23.13
CA TRP A 126 -11.64 -15.87 23.10
C TRP A 126 -11.48 -14.57 23.88
N GLN A 127 -10.79 -14.60 25.03
CA GLN A 127 -10.48 -13.38 25.79
C GLN A 127 -9.61 -12.41 24.97
N LEU A 128 -8.55 -12.92 24.33
CA LEU A 128 -7.65 -12.11 23.49
C LEU A 128 -8.36 -11.51 22.27
N GLU A 129 -9.35 -12.20 21.70
CA GLU A 129 -10.17 -11.70 20.58
C GLU A 129 -11.16 -10.61 21.00
N ASN A 130 -11.67 -10.68 22.23
CA ASN A 130 -12.67 -9.74 22.76
C ASN A 130 -12.07 -8.62 23.62
N THR A 131 -10.76 -8.60 23.80
CA THR A 131 -10.08 -7.49 24.48
C THR A 131 -10.01 -6.29 23.53
N SER A 132 -10.21 -5.07 24.04
CA SER A 132 -10.11 -3.82 23.26
C SER A 132 -8.67 -3.49 22.81
N PHE A 133 -7.68 -4.18 23.36
CA PHE A 133 -6.27 -4.00 23.05
C PHE A 133 -5.92 -4.72 21.73
N ASP A 134 -5.44 -3.97 20.74
CA ASP A 134 -5.03 -4.51 19.44
C ASP A 134 -3.69 -5.26 19.52
N LEU A 135 -3.70 -6.42 20.19
CA LEU A 135 -2.53 -7.31 20.35
C LEU A 135 -1.92 -7.76 19.02
N CYS A 136 -2.73 -7.79 17.97
CA CYS A 136 -2.31 -8.20 16.63
C CYS A 136 -1.80 -7.02 15.79
N ARG A 137 -1.86 -5.79 16.34
CA ARG A 137 -1.57 -4.55 15.63
C ARG A 137 -2.29 -4.47 14.27
N LYS A 138 -3.55 -4.91 14.19
CA LYS A 138 -4.40 -4.81 12.98
C LYS A 138 -4.37 -3.40 12.38
N GLU A 139 -4.41 -2.37 13.22
CA GLU A 139 -4.32 -0.98 12.75
C GLU A 139 -2.95 -0.67 12.14
N HIS A 140 -1.87 -1.06 12.82
CA HIS A 140 -0.50 -0.91 12.30
C HIS A 140 -0.35 -1.61 10.95
N VAL A 141 -0.90 -2.81 10.82
CA VAL A 141 -0.85 -3.55 9.57
C VAL A 141 -1.63 -2.86 8.46
N LEU A 142 -2.85 -2.39 8.74
CA LEU A 142 -3.62 -1.61 7.77
C LEU A 142 -2.89 -0.32 7.37
N LEU A 143 -2.16 0.31 8.29
CA LEU A 143 -1.31 1.46 8.01
C LEU A 143 -0.12 1.07 7.14
N SER A 144 0.61 0.00 7.46
CA SER A 144 1.71 -0.52 6.64
C SER A 144 1.26 -0.89 5.23
N ALA A 145 0.09 -1.51 5.10
CA ALA A 145 -0.50 -1.91 3.82
C ALA A 145 -0.91 -0.72 2.93
N GLN A 146 -1.37 0.37 3.54
CA GLN A 146 -1.65 1.62 2.83
C GLN A 146 -0.37 2.28 2.31
N GLY A 147 0.77 2.08 2.98
CA GLY A 147 2.09 2.55 2.55
C GLY A 147 2.09 4.00 2.07
N PHE A 148 2.39 4.23 0.79
CA PHE A 148 2.47 5.59 0.22
C PHE A 148 1.12 6.32 0.25
N THR A 149 -0.01 5.61 0.25
CA THR A 149 -1.34 6.24 0.37
C THR A 149 -1.47 7.07 1.66
N ASN A 150 -0.75 6.72 2.74
CA ASN A 150 -0.77 7.52 3.96
C ASN A 150 -0.19 8.93 3.74
N LEU A 151 0.89 9.04 2.97
CA LEU A 151 1.46 10.33 2.58
C LEU A 151 0.48 11.09 1.69
N PHE A 152 -0.10 10.43 0.68
CA PHE A 152 -1.12 11.03 -0.17
C PHE A 152 -2.30 11.60 0.62
N GLN A 153 -2.87 10.83 1.56
CA GLN A 153 -3.95 11.31 2.42
C GLN A 153 -3.53 12.50 3.28
N THR A 154 -2.28 12.53 3.72
CA THR A 154 -1.72 13.66 4.48
C THR A 154 -1.66 14.92 3.61
N LEU A 155 -1.22 14.80 2.35
CA LEU A 155 -1.24 15.90 1.38
C LEU A 155 -2.67 16.41 1.13
N VAL A 156 -3.62 15.50 0.91
CA VAL A 156 -5.04 15.82 0.71
C VAL A 156 -5.62 16.54 1.93
N LYS A 157 -5.31 16.10 3.15
CA LYS A 157 -5.78 16.73 4.40
C LYS A 157 -5.16 18.11 4.61
N ALA A 158 -3.93 18.32 4.18
CA ALA A 158 -3.25 19.61 4.34
C ALA A 158 -3.86 20.73 3.50
N LYS A 159 -4.57 20.39 2.40
CA LYS A 159 -5.26 21.34 1.50
C LYS A 159 -4.37 22.51 1.03
N LYS A 160 -3.06 22.28 0.97
CA LYS A 160 -2.08 23.24 0.46
C LYS A 160 -2.12 23.26 -1.07
N PRO A 161 -1.69 24.38 -1.71
CA PRO A 161 -1.56 24.44 -3.16
C PRO A 161 -0.68 23.31 -3.71
N LEU A 162 -1.22 22.55 -4.67
CA LEU A 162 -0.46 21.55 -5.41
C LEU A 162 0.06 22.18 -6.70
N VAL A 163 1.37 22.30 -6.81
CA VAL A 163 2.04 22.89 -7.97
C VAL A 163 2.67 21.78 -8.80
N GLY A 164 2.43 21.80 -10.10
CA GLY A 164 3.01 20.86 -11.06
C GLY A 164 3.34 21.52 -12.39
N HIS A 165 3.93 20.76 -13.32
CA HIS A 165 4.21 21.22 -14.68
C HIS A 165 3.68 20.19 -15.66
N ASN A 166 2.66 20.55 -16.46
CA ASN A 166 2.01 19.61 -17.39
C ASN A 166 1.41 18.39 -16.67
N MET A 167 0.69 18.65 -15.57
CA MET A 167 0.44 17.66 -14.51
C MET A 167 -0.77 16.75 -14.73
N MET A 168 -1.37 16.73 -15.93
CA MET A 168 -2.58 15.94 -16.20
C MET A 168 -2.36 14.44 -15.94
N MET A 169 -1.26 13.88 -16.43
CA MET A 169 -0.94 12.46 -16.22
C MET A 169 -0.62 12.16 -14.76
N ASP A 170 0.06 13.07 -14.08
CA ASP A 170 0.34 12.94 -12.64
C ASP A 170 -0.96 12.87 -11.85
N LEU A 171 -1.93 13.73 -12.17
CA LEU A 171 -3.24 13.74 -11.51
C LEU A 171 -4.05 12.47 -11.78
N LEU A 172 -4.01 11.95 -13.01
CA LEU A 172 -4.66 10.68 -13.35
C LEU A 172 -4.06 9.53 -12.54
N HIS A 173 -2.74 9.44 -12.46
CA HIS A 173 -2.07 8.40 -11.68
C HIS A 173 -2.27 8.57 -10.17
N LEU A 174 -2.22 9.80 -9.64
CA LEU A 174 -2.50 10.07 -8.22
C LEU A 174 -3.92 9.65 -7.85
N HIS A 175 -4.90 9.94 -8.71
CA HIS A 175 -6.29 9.55 -8.52
C HIS A 175 -6.44 8.03 -8.52
N ASP A 176 -6.02 7.36 -9.61
CA ASP A 176 -6.17 5.91 -9.81
C ASP A 176 -5.49 5.07 -8.70
N LYS A 177 -4.24 5.45 -8.36
CA LYS A 177 -3.38 4.65 -7.47
C LYS A 177 -3.67 4.89 -5.99
N PHE A 178 -4.02 6.10 -5.59
CA PHE A 178 -4.10 6.46 -4.17
C PHE A 178 -5.48 6.90 -3.69
N TYR A 179 -6.41 7.23 -4.59
CA TYR A 179 -7.78 7.60 -4.22
C TYR A 179 -8.80 6.54 -4.64
N LYS A 180 -9.16 6.48 -5.92
CA LYS A 180 -10.20 5.58 -6.48
C LYS A 180 -9.87 5.29 -7.94
N PRO A 181 -10.41 4.21 -8.54
CA PRO A 181 -10.32 4.04 -9.99
C PRO A 181 -10.82 5.29 -10.73
N LEU A 182 -10.22 5.56 -11.88
CA LEU A 182 -10.63 6.70 -12.71
C LEU A 182 -12.13 6.58 -13.05
N PRO A 183 -12.93 7.65 -12.85
CA PRO A 183 -14.34 7.62 -13.21
C PRO A 183 -14.49 7.69 -14.72
N GLU A 184 -15.63 7.21 -15.24
CA GLU A 184 -15.94 7.26 -16.67
C GLU A 184 -16.14 8.70 -17.16
N SER A 185 -16.61 9.60 -16.28
CA SER A 185 -16.87 11.00 -16.61
C SER A 185 -15.71 11.92 -16.24
N TYR A 186 -15.27 12.72 -17.20
CA TYR A 186 -14.32 13.81 -16.96
C TYR A 186 -14.81 14.80 -15.90
N GLU A 187 -16.11 15.10 -15.87
CA GLU A 187 -16.68 16.02 -14.88
C GLU A 187 -16.60 15.44 -13.46
N GLU A 188 -16.76 14.14 -13.32
CA GLU A 188 -16.55 13.47 -12.03
C GLU A 188 -15.08 13.47 -11.63
N PHE A 189 -14.17 13.17 -12.57
CA PHE A 189 -12.73 13.27 -12.33
C PHE A 189 -12.36 14.68 -11.85
N LYS A 190 -12.85 15.72 -12.52
CA LYS A 190 -12.61 17.12 -12.17
C LYS A 190 -13.14 17.46 -10.77
N ARG A 191 -14.36 17.04 -10.43
CA ARG A 191 -14.92 17.21 -9.07
C ARG A 191 -14.08 16.50 -8.01
N ASN A 192 -13.64 15.28 -8.31
CA ASN A 192 -12.77 14.50 -7.43
C ASN A 192 -11.44 15.23 -7.19
N ILE A 193 -10.73 15.64 -8.25
CA ILE A 193 -9.47 16.36 -8.13
C ILE A 193 -9.64 17.68 -7.37
N GLN A 194 -10.68 18.46 -7.68
CA GLN A 194 -10.97 19.72 -6.98
C GLN A 194 -11.24 19.51 -5.49
N SER A 195 -11.90 18.41 -5.13
CA SER A 195 -12.13 18.02 -3.74
C SER A 195 -10.82 17.63 -3.04
N LEU A 196 -9.96 16.85 -3.71
CA LEU A 196 -8.68 16.38 -3.17
C LEU A 196 -7.70 17.54 -2.98
N PHE A 197 -7.52 18.35 -4.03
CA PHE A 197 -6.58 19.47 -4.13
C PHE A 197 -7.33 20.74 -4.58
N PRO A 198 -7.86 21.56 -3.65
CA PRO A 198 -8.68 22.73 -4.00
C PRO A 198 -7.93 23.83 -4.75
N ILE A 199 -6.61 23.91 -4.55
CA ILE A 199 -5.75 24.87 -5.24
C ILE A 199 -4.74 24.06 -6.05
N LEU A 200 -4.86 24.11 -7.37
CA LEU A 200 -4.02 23.41 -8.32
C LEU A 200 -3.39 24.41 -9.28
N ILE A 201 -2.07 24.35 -9.42
CA ILE A 201 -1.30 25.29 -10.24
C ILE A 201 -0.45 24.50 -11.24
N ASP A 202 -0.87 24.47 -12.50
CA ASP A 202 -0.05 23.97 -13.59
C ASP A 202 0.81 25.09 -14.17
N THR A 203 2.10 25.06 -13.83
CA THR A 203 3.06 26.07 -14.25
C THR A 203 3.17 26.21 -15.77
N LYS A 204 2.99 25.14 -16.55
CA LYS A 204 2.99 25.24 -18.02
C LYS A 204 1.82 26.09 -18.52
N ASN A 205 0.65 25.92 -17.91
CA ASN A 205 -0.54 26.70 -18.26
C ASN A 205 -0.43 28.14 -17.77
N VAL A 206 0.10 28.35 -16.56
CA VAL A 206 0.40 29.69 -16.01
C VAL A 206 1.35 30.43 -16.95
N THR A 207 2.50 29.83 -17.29
CA THR A 207 3.47 30.44 -18.20
C THR A 207 2.83 30.75 -19.55
N LYS A 208 2.06 29.83 -20.14
CA LYS A 208 1.34 30.10 -21.40
C LYS A 208 0.35 31.26 -21.31
N ALA A 209 -0.37 31.41 -20.20
CA ALA A 209 -1.30 32.52 -19.99
C ALA A 209 -0.54 33.85 -19.88
N ILE A 210 0.51 33.89 -19.05
CA ILE A 210 1.35 35.09 -18.88
C ILE A 210 2.02 35.48 -20.21
N TRP A 211 2.56 34.52 -20.97
CA TRP A 211 3.18 34.82 -22.26
C TRP A 211 2.22 35.44 -23.27
N LYS A 212 0.94 35.04 -23.27
CA LYS A 212 -0.09 35.65 -24.12
C LYS A 212 -0.39 37.09 -23.71
N GLU A 213 -0.35 37.39 -22.42
CA GLU A 213 -0.69 38.69 -21.87
C GLU A 213 0.47 39.69 -21.99
N PHE A 214 1.70 39.26 -21.73
CA PHE A 214 2.87 40.13 -21.63
C PHE A 214 3.81 40.11 -22.86
N GLN A 215 3.54 39.25 -23.86
CA GLN A 215 4.35 39.10 -25.09
C GLN A 215 5.87 39.19 -24.85
N PHE A 216 6.38 38.38 -23.92
CA PHE A 216 7.81 38.39 -23.63
C PHE A 216 8.62 38.16 -24.91
N PRO A 217 9.67 38.96 -25.16
CA PRO A 217 10.52 38.76 -26.32
C PRO A 217 11.10 37.34 -26.25
N HIS A 218 10.99 36.60 -27.35
CA HIS A 218 11.68 35.32 -27.46
C HIS A 218 13.16 35.55 -27.20
N ALA A 219 13.84 34.61 -26.52
CA ALA A 219 15.27 34.73 -26.25
C ALA A 219 16.11 34.88 -27.54
N SER A 220 15.57 34.48 -28.70
CA SER A 220 16.14 34.75 -30.02
C SER A 220 16.18 36.23 -30.40
N ASN A 221 15.29 37.06 -29.83
CA ASN A 221 15.16 38.49 -30.12
C ASN A 221 15.95 39.35 -29.12
N LEU A 222 16.68 38.74 -28.19
CA LEU A 222 17.56 39.42 -27.23
C LEU A 222 19.02 39.45 -27.69
N LEU A 223 19.31 38.93 -28.89
CA LEU A 223 20.65 38.86 -29.49
C LEU A 223 20.84 39.84 -30.67
N ASP A 224 19.89 40.73 -30.92
CA ASP A 224 20.00 41.84 -31.89
C ASP A 224 20.25 43.18 -31.18
#